data_AF-A0A1X7HIJ8-F1
#
_entry.id   AF-A0A1X7HIJ8-F1
#
_cell.length_a   1.000
_cell.length_b   1.000
_cell.length_c   1.000
_cell.angle_alpha   90.00
_cell.angle_beta   90.00
_cell.angle_gamma   90.00
#
_symmetry.space_group_name_H-M   'P 1'
#
loop_
_entity.id
_entity.type
_entity.pdbx_description
1 polymer ?
#
loop_
_entity_poly.entity_id
_entity_poly.type
_entity_poly.pdbx_seq_one_letter_code
_entity_poly.pdbx_strand_id
1 'polypeptide(L)'
;MNLIENPEVDPLWQGLVIAHESGCRWIAVRMLFNHRLMCVPDGGLGDAAYGWCYPSLPALVASAAAFDPDTQDEPVGWHKRPGANTRRAPHRDQDPEHNQPRCVHGSYLHTLKCQHAAVCPEILNHRTRETT
;
A
#
# COMPACT_ATOMS: atom_id res chain seq x y z
N MET A 1 -11.28 -0.53 -5.18
CA MET A 1 -10.54 -0.44 -6.44
C MET A 1 -11.24 -1.39 -7.38
N ASN A 2 -11.65 -0.91 -8.54
CA ASN A 2 -12.32 -1.75 -9.50
C ASN A 2 -11.27 -2.53 -10.29
N LEU A 3 -11.21 -3.85 -10.05
CA LEU A 3 -10.31 -4.73 -10.77
C LEU A 3 -10.80 -4.92 -12.21
N ILE A 4 -9.89 -4.87 -13.18
CA ILE A 4 -10.23 -5.12 -14.58
C ILE A 4 -10.39 -6.63 -14.85
N GLU A 5 -11.36 -7.00 -15.69
CA GLU A 5 -11.68 -8.40 -15.99
C GLU A 5 -10.57 -9.13 -16.74
N ASN A 6 -9.83 -8.40 -17.59
CA ASN A 6 -8.74 -8.93 -18.40
C ASN A 6 -7.44 -8.18 -18.09
N PRO A 7 -6.67 -8.62 -17.06
CA PRO A 7 -5.39 -8.03 -16.71
C PRO A 7 -4.38 -8.06 -17.87
N GLU A 8 -3.69 -6.95 -18.07
CA GLU A 8 -2.67 -6.81 -19.11
C GLU A 8 -1.26 -6.91 -18.50
N VAL A 9 -0.27 -7.33 -19.29
CA VAL A 9 1.13 -7.33 -18.82
C VAL A 9 1.74 -5.94 -19.04
N ASP A 10 2.24 -5.34 -17.97
CA ASP A 10 3.05 -4.13 -18.05
C ASP A 10 4.44 -4.46 -18.64
N PRO A 11 4.86 -3.84 -19.76
CA PRO A 11 6.09 -4.21 -20.43
C PRO A 11 7.36 -3.86 -19.65
N LEU A 12 7.30 -2.87 -18.75
CA LEU A 12 8.46 -2.41 -17.99
C LEU A 12 8.59 -3.18 -16.67
N TRP A 13 7.49 -3.29 -15.93
CA TRP A 13 7.47 -3.95 -14.63
C TRP A 13 7.34 -5.47 -14.74
N GLN A 14 6.95 -5.98 -15.93
CA GLN A 14 6.66 -7.39 -16.17
C GLN A 14 5.66 -7.96 -15.16
N GLY A 15 4.73 -7.11 -14.70
CA GLY A 15 3.65 -7.44 -13.78
C GLY A 15 2.30 -7.33 -14.47
N LEU A 16 1.24 -7.76 -13.78
CA LEU A 16 -0.13 -7.65 -14.28
C LEU A 16 -0.75 -6.32 -13.85
N VAL A 17 -1.19 -5.51 -14.81
CA VAL A 17 -2.05 -4.36 -14.55
C VAL A 17 -3.42 -4.90 -14.14
N ILE A 18 -3.86 -4.55 -12.93
CA ILE A 18 -5.11 -5.05 -12.35
C ILE A 18 -6.17 -3.97 -12.16
N ALA A 19 -5.82 -2.68 -12.28
CA ALA A 19 -6.77 -1.56 -12.28
C ALA A 19 -6.15 -0.28 -12.86
N HIS A 20 -7.02 0.65 -13.30
CA HIS A 20 -6.66 2.02 -13.71
C HIS A 20 -7.49 3.02 -12.92
N GLU A 21 -6.96 3.50 -11.80
CA GLU A 21 -7.70 4.36 -10.87
C GLU A 21 -6.78 5.34 -10.16
N SER A 22 -7.33 6.48 -9.75
CA SER A 22 -6.60 7.52 -9.02
C SER A 22 -5.34 8.03 -9.76
N GLY A 23 -5.36 8.03 -11.10
CA GLY A 23 -4.22 8.43 -11.93
C GLY A 23 -3.06 7.44 -11.95
N CYS A 24 -3.28 6.21 -11.48
CA CYS A 24 -2.32 5.12 -11.56
C CYS A 24 -2.88 3.93 -12.34
N ARG A 25 -1.99 3.30 -13.11
CA ARG A 25 -2.06 1.87 -13.38
C ARG A 25 -1.55 1.10 -12.16
N TRP A 26 -2.38 0.24 -11.62
CA TRP A 26 -2.09 -0.59 -10.46
C TRP A 26 -1.56 -1.93 -10.91
N ILE A 27 -0.30 -2.21 -10.58
CA ILE A 27 0.44 -3.36 -11.11
C ILE A 27 0.72 -4.37 -9.99
N ALA A 28 0.21 -5.59 -10.15
CA ALA A 28 0.60 -6.74 -9.35
C ALA A 28 1.87 -7.37 -9.93
N VAL A 29 2.98 -7.27 -9.21
CA VAL A 29 4.29 -7.76 -9.66
C VAL A 29 4.93 -8.68 -8.62
N ARG A 30 5.58 -9.74 -9.08
CA ARG A 30 6.43 -10.58 -8.23
C ARG A 30 7.84 -10.01 -8.22
N MET A 31 8.35 -9.66 -7.05
CA MET A 31 9.73 -9.19 -6.88
C MET A 31 10.48 -10.07 -5.88
N LEU A 32 11.46 -10.82 -6.37
CA LEU A 32 12.25 -11.76 -5.55
C LEU A 32 11.32 -12.69 -4.75
N PHE A 33 11.28 -12.52 -3.42
CA PHE A 33 10.56 -13.36 -2.47
C PHE A 33 9.16 -12.84 -2.13
N ASN A 34 8.73 -11.68 -2.65
CA ASN A 34 7.43 -11.10 -2.31
C ASN A 34 6.60 -10.66 -3.51
N HIS A 35 5.28 -10.53 -3.28
CA HIS A 35 4.35 -9.93 -4.25
C HIS A 35 4.15 -8.47 -3.89
N ARG A 36 4.03 -7.60 -4.89
CA ARG A 36 3.84 -6.17 -4.67
C ARG A 36 2.74 -5.60 -5.53
N LEU A 37 1.94 -4.75 -4.91
CA LEU A 37 1.01 -3.86 -5.59
C LEU A 37 1.73 -2.53 -5.79
N MET A 38 1.87 -2.09 -7.03
CA MET A 38 2.57 -0.85 -7.39
C MET A 38 1.57 0.14 -8.01
N CYS A 39 1.56 1.39 -7.54
CA CYS A 39 0.85 2.50 -8.18
C CYS A 39 1.85 3.17 -9.12
N VAL A 40 1.68 3.00 -10.43
CA VAL A 40 2.53 3.66 -11.43
C VAL A 40 1.69 4.72 -12.12
N PRO A 41 2.08 6.02 -12.11
CA PRO A 41 1.28 7.06 -12.74
C PRO A 41 1.07 6.84 -14.24
N ASP A 42 -0.14 7.08 -14.72
CA ASP A 42 -0.49 7.01 -16.15
C ASP A 42 0.21 8.17 -16.90
N GLY A 43 1.32 7.87 -17.58
CA GLY A 43 2.15 8.86 -18.30
C GLY A 43 3.52 9.17 -17.67
N GLY A 44 3.88 8.51 -16.56
CA GLY A 44 5.22 8.63 -15.97
C GLY A 44 6.29 7.85 -16.74
N LEU A 45 7.57 8.10 -16.41
CA LEU A 45 8.75 7.37 -16.95
C LEU A 45 8.84 5.89 -16.51
N GLY A 46 7.77 5.37 -15.90
CA GLY A 46 7.71 4.01 -15.38
C GLY A 46 8.08 3.87 -13.91
N ASP A 47 8.51 4.94 -13.23
CA ASP A 47 8.74 4.91 -11.79
C ASP A 47 7.42 4.74 -11.02
N ALA A 48 7.44 3.87 -10.02
CA ALA A 48 6.29 3.70 -9.14
C ALA A 48 6.21 4.87 -8.16
N ALA A 49 5.04 5.49 -8.09
CA ALA A 49 4.73 6.50 -7.08
C ALA A 49 4.57 5.87 -5.70
N TYR A 50 4.05 4.63 -5.64
CA TYR A 50 3.81 3.90 -4.39
C TYR A 50 3.96 2.39 -4.56
N GLY A 51 4.24 1.67 -3.46
CA GLY A 51 4.36 0.21 -3.45
C GLY A 51 4.04 -0.45 -2.11
N TRP A 52 3.28 -1.53 -2.15
CA TRP A 52 2.91 -2.34 -0.98
C TRP A 52 3.28 -3.80 -1.18
N CYS A 53 3.77 -4.44 -0.13
CA CYS A 53 4.23 -5.82 -0.14
C CYS A 53 3.22 -6.77 0.50
N TYR A 54 3.18 -7.98 -0.04
CA TYR A 54 2.27 -9.04 0.35
C TYR A 54 2.99 -10.38 0.43
N PRO A 55 2.57 -11.27 1.35
CA PRO A 55 3.16 -12.60 1.49
C PRO A 55 2.83 -13.50 0.29
N SER A 56 1.74 -13.24 -0.43
CA SER A 56 1.29 -14.06 -1.55
C SER A 56 0.47 -13.22 -2.56
N LEU A 57 0.33 -13.73 -3.79
CA LEU A 57 -0.52 -13.11 -4.81
C LEU A 57 -2.00 -13.06 -4.38
N PRO A 58 -2.61 -14.11 -3.79
CA PRO A 58 -3.98 -14.01 -3.29
C PRO A 58 -4.18 -12.92 -2.23
N ALA A 59 -3.22 -12.73 -1.30
CA ALA A 59 -3.30 -11.66 -0.31
C ALA A 59 -3.24 -10.27 -0.94
N LEU A 60 -2.42 -10.12 -1.99
CA LEU A 60 -2.35 -8.90 -2.79
C LEU A 60 -3.69 -8.60 -3.46
N VAL A 61 -4.24 -9.57 -4.21
CA VAL A 61 -5.49 -9.38 -4.96
C VAL A 61 -6.66 -9.10 -4.02
N ALA A 62 -6.75 -9.80 -2.89
CA ALA A 62 -7.78 -9.56 -1.89
C ALA A 62 -7.69 -8.15 -1.30
N SER A 63 -6.47 -7.68 -0.99
CA SER A 63 -6.24 -6.31 -0.52
C SER A 63 -6.60 -5.26 -1.57
N ALA A 64 -6.19 -5.47 -2.83
CA ALA A 64 -6.52 -4.57 -3.93
C ALA A 64 -8.04 -4.49 -4.13
N ALA A 65 -8.76 -5.62 -4.12
CA ALA A 65 -10.21 -5.65 -4.27
C ALA A 65 -10.95 -4.90 -3.14
N ALA A 66 -10.46 -5.00 -1.91
CA ALA A 66 -11.08 -4.36 -0.74
C ALA A 66 -10.70 -2.88 -0.55
N PHE A 67 -9.63 -2.41 -1.20
CA PHE A 67 -9.13 -1.06 -1.03
C PHE A 67 -10.02 -0.03 -1.70
N ASP A 68 -10.61 0.91 -0.96
CA ASP A 68 -11.36 2.02 -1.53
C ASP A 68 -10.48 3.27 -1.66
N PRO A 69 -10.09 3.68 -2.89
CA PRO A 69 -9.25 4.85 -3.05
C PRO A 69 -9.92 6.17 -2.63
N ASP A 70 -11.24 6.27 -2.62
CA ASP A 70 -11.90 7.54 -2.30
C ASP A 70 -11.89 7.82 -0.79
N THR A 71 -11.89 6.76 0.02
CA THR A 71 -11.97 6.85 1.48
C THR A 71 -10.69 6.37 2.19
N GLN A 72 -9.82 5.59 1.56
CA GLN A 72 -8.60 5.05 2.20
C GLN A 72 -7.34 5.61 1.56
N ASP A 73 -6.39 6.09 2.36
CA ASP A 73 -5.10 6.65 1.93
C ASP A 73 -4.24 5.58 1.24
N GLU A 74 -4.37 4.31 1.65
CA GLU A 74 -3.59 3.18 1.14
C GLU A 74 -4.29 1.81 1.31
N PRO A 75 -3.99 0.81 0.46
CA PRO A 75 -4.45 -0.56 0.63
C PRO A 75 -3.82 -1.22 1.87
N VAL A 76 -4.49 -2.23 2.41
CA VAL A 76 -3.97 -3.03 3.52
C VAL A 76 -2.76 -3.84 3.06
N GLY A 77 -1.54 -3.54 3.54
CA GLY A 77 -0.35 -4.30 3.23
C GLY A 77 0.88 -3.79 3.98
N TRP A 78 2.04 -4.41 3.78
CA TRP A 78 3.29 -3.87 4.31
C TRP A 78 3.86 -2.85 3.36
N HIS A 79 3.75 -1.59 3.73
CA HIS A 79 4.28 -0.51 2.93
C HIS A 79 5.79 -0.67 2.73
N LYS A 80 6.23 -0.65 1.47
CA LYS A 80 7.64 -0.56 1.12
C LYS A 80 7.80 0.78 0.42
N ARG A 81 8.10 1.85 1.16
CA ARG A 81 8.22 3.22 0.60
C ARG A 81 9.06 3.22 -0.69
N PRO A 82 8.57 3.87 -1.75
CA PRO A 82 9.33 4.99 -2.29
C PRO A 82 8.42 6.21 -2.57
N GLY A 83 8.88 7.42 -2.23
CA GLY A 83 8.21 8.70 -2.53
C GLY A 83 7.91 9.59 -1.32
N ALA A 84 8.25 10.88 -1.39
CA ALA A 84 8.20 11.84 -0.29
C ALA A 84 6.77 12.26 0.15
N ASN A 85 5.74 11.92 -0.62
CA ASN A 85 4.36 12.32 -0.35
C ASN A 85 3.50 11.07 -0.25
N THR A 86 3.01 10.71 0.93
CA THR A 86 1.99 9.66 1.08
C THR A 86 0.71 10.14 0.38
N ARG A 87 0.14 9.29 -0.49
CA ARG A 87 -1.18 9.51 -1.09
C ARG A 87 -2.21 9.83 0.00
N ARG A 88 -3.10 10.78 -0.26
CA ARG A 88 -4.24 11.09 0.62
C ARG A 88 -5.53 10.95 -0.14
N ALA A 89 -6.47 10.20 0.42
CA ALA A 89 -7.79 10.03 -0.14
C ALA A 89 -8.61 11.32 0.00
N PRO A 90 -9.43 11.68 -1.00
CA PRO A 90 -10.25 12.90 -0.98
C PRO A 90 -11.29 12.90 0.15
N HIS A 91 -11.75 11.72 0.58
CA HIS A 91 -12.77 11.55 1.61
C HIS A 91 -12.26 10.74 2.80
N ARG A 92 -10.96 10.87 3.13
CA ARG A 92 -10.30 10.11 4.20
C ARG A 92 -10.99 10.20 5.57
N ASP A 93 -11.67 11.32 5.84
CA ASP A 93 -12.36 11.53 7.11
C ASP A 93 -13.62 10.66 7.27
N GLN A 94 -14.08 10.00 6.19
CA GLN A 94 -15.19 9.05 6.21
C GLN A 94 -14.78 7.63 6.66
N ASP A 95 -13.48 7.29 6.61
CA ASP A 95 -12.92 6.03 7.10
C ASP A 95 -11.68 6.28 7.98
N PRO A 96 -11.86 6.85 9.19
CA PRO A 96 -10.74 7.22 10.04
C PRO A 96 -9.96 6.02 10.58
N GLU A 97 -10.52 4.81 10.58
CA GLU A 97 -9.84 3.60 11.05
C GLU A 97 -8.75 3.15 10.07
N HIS A 98 -9.01 3.22 8.76
CA HIS A 98 -8.04 2.84 7.75
C HIS A 98 -6.99 3.91 7.44
N ASN A 99 -7.21 5.15 7.91
CA ASN A 99 -6.35 6.32 7.66
C ASN A 99 -5.47 6.73 8.84
N GLN A 100 -5.21 5.78 9.74
CA GLN A 100 -4.39 5.97 10.92
C GLN A 100 -2.89 6.05 10.58
N PRO A 101 -2.09 6.80 11.35
CA PRO A 101 -0.64 6.83 11.17
C PRO A 101 -0.01 5.43 11.24
N ARG A 102 0.95 5.19 10.36
CA ARG A 102 1.73 3.94 10.29
C ARG A 102 3.21 4.18 10.57
N CYS A 103 3.89 3.16 11.07
CA CYS A 103 5.34 3.17 11.17
C CYS A 103 6.03 3.00 9.81
N VAL A 104 7.36 3.14 9.79
CA VAL A 104 8.19 2.95 8.58
C VAL A 104 8.01 1.58 7.93
N HIS A 105 7.59 0.57 8.70
CA HIS A 105 7.32 -0.79 8.22
C HIS A 105 5.87 -0.99 7.74
N GLY A 106 5.07 0.08 7.67
CA GLY A 106 3.70 0.04 7.15
C GLY A 106 2.67 -0.61 8.07
N SER A 107 2.95 -0.74 9.37
CA SER A 107 1.97 -1.19 10.38
C SER A 107 1.35 0.01 11.08
N TYR A 108 0.04 -0.04 11.35
CA TYR A 108 -0.63 1.00 12.14
C TYR A 108 -0.04 1.11 13.53
N LEU A 109 0.28 2.33 13.96
CA LEU A 109 0.96 2.59 15.24
C LEU A 109 0.13 2.09 16.44
N HIS A 110 -1.19 2.28 16.40
CA HIS A 110 -2.10 1.89 17.47
C HIS A 110 -2.32 0.37 17.58
N THR A 111 -2.09 -0.39 16.50
CA THR A 111 -2.33 -1.85 16.54
C THR A 111 -1.16 -2.64 17.11
N LEU A 112 0.05 -2.06 17.18
CA LEU A 112 1.31 -2.73 17.57
C LEU A 112 1.62 -4.05 16.82
N LYS A 113 0.88 -4.41 15.76
CA LYS A 113 0.98 -5.68 15.02
C LYS A 113 2.14 -5.72 14.01
N CYS A 114 3.12 -4.82 14.15
CA CYS A 114 4.30 -4.87 13.30
C CYS A 114 5.13 -6.10 13.62
N GLN A 115 5.43 -6.91 12.61
CA GLN A 115 6.35 -8.05 12.76
C GLN A 115 7.75 -7.63 13.23
N HIS A 116 8.12 -6.37 13.01
CA HIS A 116 9.37 -5.75 13.47
C HIS A 116 9.16 -4.79 14.65
N ALA A 117 8.05 -4.91 15.41
CA ALA A 117 7.72 -3.98 16.50
C ALA A 117 8.86 -3.80 17.51
N ALA A 118 9.64 -4.84 17.80
CA ALA A 118 10.76 -4.80 18.74
C ALA A 118 11.91 -3.87 18.30
N VAL A 119 12.02 -3.56 17.01
CA VAL A 119 13.08 -2.73 16.44
C VAL A 119 12.55 -1.53 15.67
N CYS A 120 11.23 -1.26 15.75
CA CYS A 120 10.58 -0.20 14.99
C CYS A 120 10.54 1.10 15.80
N PRO A 121 11.30 2.16 15.41
CA PRO A 121 11.43 3.37 16.22
C PRO A 121 10.10 4.07 16.50
N GLU A 122 9.21 4.17 15.51
CA GLU A 122 7.93 4.86 15.72
C GLU A 122 7.00 4.09 16.67
N ILE A 123 7.02 2.75 16.64
CA ILE A 123 6.22 1.92 17.56
C ILE A 123 6.77 1.99 18.99
N LEU A 124 8.09 1.91 19.14
CA LEU A 124 8.73 2.01 20.45
C LEU A 124 8.43 3.37 21.10
N ASN A 125 8.55 4.47 20.34
CA ASN A 125 8.22 5.81 20.83
C ASN A 125 6.74 6.01 21.14
N HIS A 126 5.84 5.36 20.38
CA HIS A 126 4.40 5.41 20.64
C HIS A 126 4.04 4.74 21.96
N ARG A 127 4.62 3.55 22.25
CA ARG A 127 4.41 2.81 23.51
C ARG A 127 4.83 3.62 24.74
N THR A 128 5.94 4.36 24.66
CA THR A 128 6.42 5.18 25.79
C THR A 128 5.46 6.32 26.12
N ARG A 129 4.77 6.87 25.12
CA ARG A 129 3.81 7.97 25.30
C ARG A 129 2.45 7.52 25.85
N GLU A 130 2.05 6.27 25.63
CA GLU A 130 0.80 5.72 26.20
C GLU A 130 0.94 5.31 27.68
N THR A 131 2.17 5.16 28.16
CA THR A 131 2.49 4.73 29.54
C THR A 131 2.89 5.88 30.46
N THR A 132 2.80 7.13 29.98
CA THR A 132 3.00 8.37 30.75
C THR A 132 1.69 9.15 30.84
#